data_AF-A0A284RGQ8-F1
#
_entry.id   AF-A0A284RGQ8-F1
#
_cell.length_a   1.000
_cell.length_b   1.000
_cell.length_c   1.000
_cell.angle_alpha   90.00
_cell.angle_beta   90.00
_cell.angle_gamma   90.00
#
_symmetry.space_group_name_H-M   'P 1'
#
loop_
_entity.id
_entity.type
_entity.pdbx_description
1 polymer ?
#
loop_
_entity_poly.entity_id
_entity_poly.type
_entity_poly.pdbx_seq_one_letter_code
_entity_poly.pdbx_strand_id
1 'polypeptide(L)'
;MEPRIARAEPQKTRPWTARLSLELHLDIFGYLSPLDLVRYGRVNKTARVAIAFYIASEFRKLLSGYFNSGRNPAVSSSPGEYPDSDLDIYVWCGYGQVIGKFLMRAGYTHSLRKDQKERFGDFCSGEYSDLGPLNWPSPEVFGYECRGMADVWNFHRGDKKILLITAKRTPMEIILSFHSTAPMNVISHSMVCCLFPKATFKEKRALVVSTVGRAQAAGKQKYIDRGWRLFDSALAYDATDSRSEFQAGELRWVGDKKCLTLSFPDVESFGTSDRLLYSLQANSWRLKYDKDSRVVVEHDVIGENGFVYCVADGHMFESILRGTSGFDELSKTIARGPSQYRQYDPTL
;
A
#
# COMPACT_ATOMS: atom_id res chain seq x y z
N MET A 1 47.58 -51.97 -0.18
CA MET A 1 46.39 -51.68 0.66
C MET A 1 46.44 -50.20 1.01
N GLU A 2 45.75 -49.36 0.24
CA GLU A 2 45.58 -47.94 0.58
C GLU A 2 44.33 -47.77 1.47
N PRO A 3 44.36 -46.90 2.51
CA PRO A 3 43.20 -46.66 3.34
C PRO A 3 42.21 -45.75 2.61
N ARG A 4 40.97 -46.23 2.44
CA ARG A 4 39.83 -45.40 2.03
C ARG A 4 39.52 -44.38 3.12
N ILE A 5 39.80 -43.10 2.83
CA ILE A 5 39.31 -41.97 3.64
C ILE A 5 37.79 -41.89 3.43
N ALA A 6 37.03 -42.18 4.49
CA ALA A 6 35.59 -41.98 4.51
C ALA A 6 35.27 -40.48 4.38
N ARG A 7 34.57 -40.09 3.32
CA ARG A 7 34.01 -38.74 3.20
C ARG A 7 32.87 -38.61 4.20
N ALA A 8 33.04 -37.78 5.21
CA ALA A 8 31.96 -37.38 6.10
C ALA A 8 30.88 -36.64 5.29
N GLU A 9 29.64 -37.12 5.38
CA GLU A 9 28.49 -36.39 4.83
C GLU A 9 28.35 -35.04 5.56
N PRO A 10 28.12 -33.93 4.83
CA PRO A 10 27.89 -32.65 5.47
C PRO A 10 26.59 -32.71 6.28
N GLN A 11 26.72 -32.65 7.61
CA GLN A 11 25.61 -32.42 8.52
C GLN A 11 24.86 -31.17 8.08
N LYS A 12 23.59 -31.32 7.68
CA LYS A 12 22.68 -30.19 7.41
C LYS A 12 22.48 -29.41 8.72
N THR A 13 23.34 -28.43 8.97
CA THR A 13 23.18 -27.50 10.09
C THR A 13 21.92 -26.68 9.82
N ARG A 14 20.92 -26.81 10.69
CA ARG A 14 19.74 -25.94 10.63
C ARG A 14 20.24 -24.51 10.90
N PRO A 15 19.85 -23.51 10.09
CA PRO A 15 20.27 -22.13 10.32
C PRO A 15 19.86 -21.70 11.74
N TRP A 16 20.76 -21.00 12.44
CA TRP A 16 20.59 -20.58 13.83
C TRP A 16 19.29 -19.79 14.05
N THR A 17 18.81 -19.10 13.01
CA THR A 17 17.54 -18.37 12.98
C THR A 17 16.32 -19.27 13.23
N ALA A 18 16.38 -20.56 12.89
CA ALA A 18 15.29 -21.51 13.16
C ALA A 18 15.15 -21.89 14.64
N ARG A 19 16.04 -21.42 15.52
CA ARG A 19 16.05 -21.71 16.97
C ARG A 19 15.72 -20.51 17.85
N LEU A 20 15.55 -19.33 17.28
CA LEU A 20 15.23 -18.13 18.05
C LEU A 20 13.76 -18.15 18.46
N SER A 21 13.47 -17.79 19.72
CA SER A 21 12.10 -17.56 20.19
C SER A 21 11.49 -16.38 19.43
N LEU A 22 10.16 -16.32 19.38
CA LEU A 22 9.46 -15.18 18.76
C LEU A 22 9.84 -13.86 19.44
N GLU A 23 10.05 -13.86 20.75
CA GLU A 23 10.48 -12.70 21.53
C GLU A 23 11.84 -12.16 21.06
N LEU A 24 12.84 -13.03 20.87
CA LEU A 24 14.16 -12.57 20.42
C LEU A 24 14.12 -12.00 18.98
N HIS A 25 13.20 -12.48 18.16
CA HIS A 25 12.99 -11.90 16.83
C HIS A 25 12.46 -10.47 16.90
N LEU A 26 11.53 -10.18 17.83
CA LEU A 26 10.94 -8.84 17.96
C LEU A 26 11.99 -7.80 18.36
N ASP A 27 12.90 -8.14 19.27
CA ASP A 27 14.00 -7.27 19.68
C ASP A 27 14.94 -6.96 18.50
N ILE A 28 15.30 -7.97 17.71
CA ILE A 28 16.18 -7.81 16.54
C ILE A 28 15.48 -6.99 15.44
N PHE A 29 14.22 -7.27 15.17
CA PHE A 29 13.48 -6.65 14.06
C PHE A 29 13.30 -5.14 14.24
N GLY A 30 13.31 -4.64 15.48
CA GLY A 30 13.36 -3.20 15.79
C GLY A 30 14.55 -2.46 15.19
N TYR A 31 15.66 -3.16 14.93
CA TYR A 31 16.90 -2.60 14.39
C TYR A 31 17.06 -2.80 12.88
N LEU A 32 16.13 -3.51 12.23
CA LEU A 32 16.20 -3.81 10.81
C LEU A 32 15.44 -2.77 9.98
N SER A 33 16.00 -2.40 8.83
CA SER A 33 15.24 -1.59 7.87
C SER A 33 14.07 -2.40 7.30
N PRO A 34 13.02 -1.74 6.76
CA PRO A 34 11.95 -2.44 6.07
C PRO A 34 12.46 -3.41 4.99
N LEU A 35 13.53 -3.05 4.27
CA LEU A 35 14.11 -3.92 3.26
C LEU A 35 14.81 -5.14 3.87
N ASP A 36 15.47 -5.00 5.02
CA ASP A 36 16.15 -6.10 5.70
C ASP A 36 15.15 -7.10 6.27
N LEU A 37 14.03 -6.61 6.82
CA LEU A 37 12.90 -7.47 7.21
C LEU A 37 12.43 -8.29 6.01
N VAL A 38 12.27 -7.69 4.84
CA VAL A 38 11.80 -8.42 3.66
C VAL A 38 12.78 -9.47 3.19
N ARG A 39 14.07 -9.13 3.17
CA ARG A 39 15.14 -10.06 2.84
C ARG A 39 15.15 -11.23 3.83
N TYR A 40 15.01 -10.96 5.12
CA TYR A 40 14.91 -11.97 6.15
C TYR A 40 13.68 -12.87 5.95
N GLY A 41 12.53 -12.31 5.58
CA GLY A 41 11.29 -13.05 5.30
C GLY A 41 11.34 -13.94 4.05
N ARG A 42 12.37 -13.77 3.20
CA ARG A 42 12.63 -14.64 2.05
C ARG A 42 13.47 -15.86 2.41
N VAL A 43 14.11 -15.89 3.59
CA VAL A 43 14.99 -17.00 4.01
C VAL A 43 14.21 -18.30 4.18
N ASN A 44 13.08 -18.27 4.89
CA ASN A 44 12.20 -19.43 5.07
C ASN A 44 10.78 -19.01 5.51
N LYS A 45 9.84 -19.97 5.57
CA LYS A 45 8.45 -19.73 5.96
C LYS A 45 8.32 -19.19 7.40
N THR A 46 9.11 -19.69 8.35
CA THR A 46 9.08 -19.24 9.76
C THR A 46 9.48 -17.78 9.89
N ALA A 47 10.57 -17.37 9.22
CA ALA A 47 11.01 -15.98 9.18
C ALA A 47 9.93 -15.05 8.61
N ARG A 48 9.28 -15.47 7.51
CA ARG A 48 8.17 -14.72 6.91
C ARG A 48 7.01 -14.51 7.88
N VAL A 49 6.61 -15.56 8.59
CA VAL A 49 5.54 -15.50 9.60
C VAL A 49 5.95 -14.58 10.76
N ALA A 50 7.17 -14.71 11.26
CA ALA A 50 7.67 -13.86 12.35
C ALA A 50 7.65 -12.36 11.98
N ILE A 51 8.07 -12.01 10.76
CA ILE A 51 8.01 -10.63 10.26
C ILE A 51 6.57 -10.13 10.11
N ALA A 52 5.68 -10.97 9.57
CA ALA A 52 4.27 -10.60 9.45
C ALA A 52 3.66 -10.28 10.81
N PHE A 53 3.96 -11.08 11.83
CA PHE A 53 3.55 -10.82 13.22
C PHE A 53 4.17 -9.54 13.78
N TYR A 54 5.47 -9.32 13.58
CA TYR A 54 6.15 -8.10 14.02
C TYR A 54 5.52 -6.85 13.40
N ILE A 55 5.31 -6.85 12.08
CA ILE A 55 4.76 -5.70 11.38
C ILE A 55 3.30 -5.48 11.75
N ALA A 56 2.51 -6.54 11.91
CA ALA A 56 1.15 -6.42 12.43
C ALA A 56 1.13 -5.85 13.87
N SER A 57 2.09 -6.24 14.71
CA SER A 57 2.26 -5.71 16.07
C SER A 57 2.61 -4.23 16.06
N GLU A 58 3.63 -3.82 15.30
CA GLU A 58 4.02 -2.41 15.18
C GLU A 58 2.90 -1.55 14.59
N PHE A 59 2.18 -2.07 13.59
CA PHE A 59 1.02 -1.39 13.04
C PHE A 59 -0.11 -1.25 14.05
N ARG A 60 -0.41 -2.29 14.85
CA ARG A 60 -1.38 -2.18 15.94
C ARG A 60 -0.95 -1.17 16.99
N LYS A 61 0.33 -1.13 17.36
CA LYS A 61 0.87 -0.11 18.29
C LYS A 61 0.67 1.29 17.72
N LEU A 62 1.01 1.52 16.46
CA LEU A 62 0.78 2.80 15.77
C LEU A 62 -0.71 3.19 15.80
N LEU A 63 -1.60 2.29 15.37
CA LEU A 63 -3.04 2.54 15.31
C LEU A 63 -3.69 2.68 16.70
N SER A 64 -3.11 2.07 17.73
CA SER A 64 -3.64 2.16 19.10
C SER A 64 -3.72 3.60 19.59
N GLY A 65 -2.78 4.46 19.18
CA GLY A 65 -2.83 5.90 19.49
C GLY A 65 -4.02 6.62 18.86
N TYR A 66 -4.54 6.11 17.74
CA TYR A 66 -5.69 6.67 17.04
C TYR A 66 -7.03 6.06 17.48
N PHE A 67 -7.06 4.80 17.95
CA PHE A 67 -8.33 4.10 18.17
C PHE A 67 -8.57 3.57 19.58
N ASN A 68 -7.58 3.54 20.47
CA ASN A 68 -7.83 3.16 21.87
C ASN A 68 -8.45 4.34 22.64
N SER A 69 -9.75 4.25 22.90
CA SER A 69 -10.54 5.21 23.68
C SER A 69 -10.78 4.75 25.13
N GLY A 70 -9.92 3.88 25.69
CA GLY A 70 -10.00 3.47 27.09
C GLY A 70 -9.40 4.52 28.03
N ARG A 71 -10.01 4.72 29.20
CA ARG A 71 -9.49 5.50 30.35
C ARG A 71 -8.20 4.90 30.95
N ASN A 72 -7.24 4.51 30.13
CA ASN A 72 -5.91 4.14 30.59
C ASN A 72 -4.94 5.25 30.20
N PRO A 73 -4.29 5.91 31.18
CA PRO A 73 -3.36 6.98 30.91
C PRO A 73 -2.17 6.41 30.12
N ALA A 74 -1.86 7.08 29.02
CA ALA A 74 -0.58 6.99 28.31
C ALA A 74 -0.06 5.57 28.00
N VAL A 75 -0.59 4.95 26.94
CA VAL A 75 0.31 4.14 26.10
C VAL A 75 1.21 5.15 25.39
N SER A 76 2.42 5.33 25.93
CA SER A 76 3.47 6.11 25.28
C SER A 76 3.65 5.55 23.88
N SER A 77 3.22 6.32 22.87
CA SER A 77 3.61 6.09 21.49
C SER A 77 5.14 6.06 21.45
N SER A 78 5.73 4.96 21.01
CA SER A 78 7.12 4.98 20.59
C SER A 78 7.31 6.18 19.65
N PRO A 79 8.38 6.98 19.81
CA PRO A 79 8.62 8.12 18.93
C PRO A 79 8.83 7.57 17.53
N GLY A 80 7.78 7.61 16.72
CA GLY A 80 7.92 7.48 15.29
C GLY A 80 8.81 8.62 14.80
N GLU A 81 9.56 8.37 13.74
CA GLU A 81 10.46 9.35 13.09
C GLU A 81 9.71 10.63 12.64
N TYR A 82 8.36 10.61 12.68
CA TYR A 82 7.46 11.70 12.29
C TYR A 82 6.33 11.90 13.34
N PRO A 83 6.59 12.58 14.47
CA PRO A 83 5.61 12.77 15.54
C PRO A 83 4.37 13.56 15.10
N ASP A 84 4.52 14.41 14.09
CA ASP A 84 3.42 15.20 13.49
C ASP A 84 2.77 14.50 12.29
N SER A 85 2.88 13.17 12.19
CA SER A 85 2.26 12.43 11.09
C SER A 85 0.74 12.28 11.29
N ASP A 86 -0.01 12.77 10.31
CA ASP A 86 -1.43 12.51 10.16
C ASP A 86 -1.66 11.04 9.75
N LEU A 87 -2.83 10.49 10.11
CA LEU A 87 -3.30 9.21 9.56
C LEU A 87 -4.27 9.46 8.42
N ASP A 88 -3.88 9.05 7.22
CA ASP A 88 -4.67 9.17 6.00
C ASP A 88 -5.46 7.87 5.75
N ILE A 89 -6.79 7.96 5.71
CA ILE A 89 -7.69 6.84 5.44
C ILE A 89 -8.35 7.06 4.09
N TYR A 90 -8.10 6.18 3.13
CA TYR A 90 -8.70 6.26 1.79
C TYR A 90 -9.83 5.26 1.65
N VAL A 91 -11.01 5.73 1.25
CA VAL A 91 -12.19 4.88 1.01
C VAL A 91 -12.95 5.32 -0.22
N TRP A 92 -13.70 4.42 -0.82
CA TRP A 92 -14.72 4.81 -1.79
C TRP A 92 -15.77 5.73 -1.11
N CYS A 93 -16.24 6.76 -1.82
CA CYS A 93 -17.14 7.77 -1.27
C CYS A 93 -18.43 7.18 -0.68
N GLY A 94 -18.96 6.10 -1.25
CA GLY A 94 -20.12 5.39 -0.69
C GLY A 94 -19.89 4.82 0.72
N TYR A 95 -18.64 4.55 1.11
CA TYR A 95 -18.28 4.15 2.47
C TYR A 95 -17.82 5.31 3.36
N GLY A 96 -17.65 6.52 2.81
CA GLY A 96 -17.17 7.69 3.53
C GLY A 96 -18.02 8.00 4.76
N GLN A 97 -19.35 7.93 4.64
CA GLN A 97 -20.27 8.14 5.74
C GLN A 97 -20.07 7.11 6.87
N VAL A 98 -19.97 5.82 6.53
CA VAL A 98 -19.83 4.74 7.52
C VAL A 98 -18.55 4.94 8.33
N ILE A 99 -17.44 5.23 7.63
CA ILE A 99 -16.15 5.45 8.29
C ILE A 99 -16.15 6.73 9.12
N GLY A 100 -16.67 7.86 8.62
CA GLY A 100 -16.70 9.07 9.43
C GLY A 100 -17.61 8.95 10.66
N LYS A 101 -18.76 8.25 10.56
CA LYS A 101 -19.58 7.91 11.75
C LYS A 101 -18.81 7.04 12.75
N PHE A 102 -18.03 6.08 12.27
CA PHE A 102 -17.13 5.29 13.11
C PHE A 102 -16.09 6.17 13.82
N LEU A 103 -15.44 7.10 13.11
CA LEU A 103 -14.48 8.05 13.71
C LEU A 103 -15.15 8.93 14.79
N MET A 104 -16.36 9.42 14.53
CA MET A 104 -17.12 10.20 15.51
C MET A 104 -17.42 9.38 16.78
N ARG A 105 -17.81 8.10 16.63
CA ARG A 105 -18.01 7.19 17.78
C ARG A 105 -16.71 6.90 18.53
N ALA A 106 -15.57 6.91 17.84
CA ALA A 106 -14.24 6.80 18.44
C ALA A 106 -13.76 8.10 19.13
N GLY A 107 -14.60 9.13 19.20
CA GLY A 107 -14.33 10.39 19.90
C GLY A 107 -13.68 11.47 19.04
N TYR A 108 -13.65 11.31 17.71
CA TYR A 108 -13.18 12.36 16.82
C TYR A 108 -14.26 13.38 16.50
N THR A 109 -13.86 14.63 16.32
CA THR A 109 -14.73 15.71 15.82
C THR A 109 -14.29 16.14 14.43
N HIS A 110 -15.26 16.35 13.54
CA HIS A 110 -15.00 16.85 12.20
C HIS A 110 -14.70 18.36 12.23
N SER A 111 -13.66 18.80 11.50
CA SER A 111 -13.34 20.22 11.29
C SER A 111 -13.46 20.59 9.81
N LEU A 112 -14.15 21.69 9.52
CA LEU A 112 -14.28 22.20 8.15
C LEU A 112 -12.94 22.76 7.65
N ARG A 113 -12.60 22.47 6.40
CA ARG A 113 -11.50 23.16 5.71
C ARG A 113 -11.98 24.51 5.19
N LYS A 114 -11.05 25.45 4.99
CA LYS A 114 -11.36 26.81 4.52
C LYS A 114 -12.07 26.83 3.16
N ASP A 115 -11.80 25.83 2.32
CA ASP A 115 -12.29 25.67 0.96
C ASP A 115 -13.44 24.65 0.84
N GLN A 116 -13.86 24.04 1.96
CA GLN A 116 -14.89 23.02 1.97
C GLN A 116 -16.29 23.62 2.10
N LYS A 117 -17.13 23.38 1.10
CA LYS A 117 -18.49 23.96 1.00
C LYS A 117 -19.50 23.26 1.90
N GLU A 118 -19.39 21.94 2.05
CA GLU A 118 -20.37 21.11 2.75
C GLU A 118 -19.85 20.66 4.11
N ARG A 119 -20.76 20.48 5.08
CA ARG A 119 -20.41 19.80 6.33
C ARG A 119 -20.44 18.29 6.11
N PHE A 120 -19.62 17.56 6.85
CA PHE A 120 -19.63 16.10 6.80
C PHE A 120 -21.02 15.50 7.08
N GLY A 121 -21.81 16.15 7.95
CA GLY A 121 -23.21 15.76 8.22
C GLY A 121 -24.12 15.87 7.00
N ASP A 122 -23.88 16.86 6.12
CA ASP A 122 -24.68 17.09 4.91
C ASP A 122 -24.29 16.06 3.82
N PHE A 123 -22.99 15.79 3.68
CA PHE A 123 -22.47 14.68 2.86
C PHE A 123 -23.08 13.33 3.28
N CYS A 124 -23.23 13.10 4.58
CA CYS A 124 -23.87 11.91 5.13
C CYS A 124 -25.37 11.80 4.79
N SER A 125 -26.05 12.91 4.53
CA SER A 125 -27.48 12.90 4.18
C SER A 125 -27.77 12.93 2.68
N GLY A 126 -26.74 13.11 1.85
CA GLY A 126 -26.90 13.24 0.40
C GLY A 126 -27.22 11.93 -0.32
N GLU A 127 -27.82 12.06 -1.50
CA GLU A 127 -28.15 10.98 -2.46
C GLU A 127 -26.92 10.25 -3.03
N TYR A 128 -25.71 10.62 -2.61
CA TYR A 128 -24.45 10.01 -3.06
C TYR A 128 -24.32 8.53 -2.73
N SER A 129 -25.11 8.03 -1.77
CA SER A 129 -25.15 6.60 -1.43
C SER A 129 -25.86 5.75 -2.50
N ASP A 130 -26.74 6.34 -3.31
CA ASP A 130 -27.49 5.66 -4.36
C ASP A 130 -26.75 5.62 -5.71
N LEU A 131 -25.74 6.48 -5.87
CA LEU A 131 -24.90 6.50 -7.06
C LEU A 131 -23.83 5.41 -6.99
N GLY A 132 -24.01 4.36 -7.79
CA GLY A 132 -23.00 3.32 -7.95
C GLY A 132 -21.62 3.88 -8.37
N PRO A 133 -20.51 3.16 -8.10
CA PRO A 133 -19.15 3.66 -8.28
C PRO A 133 -18.80 4.18 -9.68
N LEU A 134 -19.48 3.69 -10.73
CA LEU A 134 -19.26 4.09 -12.12
C LEU A 134 -20.16 5.25 -12.58
N ASN A 135 -21.22 5.56 -11.83
CA ASN A 135 -22.23 6.57 -12.18
C ASN A 135 -21.98 7.91 -11.46
N TRP A 136 -20.78 8.12 -10.93
CA TRP A 136 -20.43 9.34 -10.21
C TRP A 136 -20.38 10.55 -11.17
N PRO A 137 -21.04 11.68 -10.84
CA PRO A 137 -21.11 12.84 -11.71
C PRO A 137 -19.73 13.45 -11.99
N SER A 138 -19.66 14.25 -13.06
CA SER A 138 -18.40 14.78 -13.60
C SER A 138 -17.59 15.58 -12.54
N PRO A 139 -16.26 15.71 -12.73
CA PRO A 139 -15.35 16.36 -11.77
C PRO A 139 -15.71 17.80 -11.38
N GLU A 140 -16.56 18.48 -12.15
CA GLU A 140 -16.90 19.90 -11.99
C GLU A 140 -17.67 20.19 -10.69
N VAL A 141 -18.30 19.19 -10.08
CA VAL A 141 -19.17 19.37 -8.91
C VAL A 141 -18.40 19.50 -7.58
N PHE A 142 -17.23 18.88 -7.43
CA PHE A 142 -16.62 18.66 -6.09
C PHE A 142 -15.39 19.53 -5.74
N GLY A 143 -15.06 20.53 -6.57
CA GLY A 143 -14.08 21.57 -6.22
C GLY A 143 -12.63 21.13 -5.99
N TYR A 144 -12.32 19.82 -6.08
CA TYR A 144 -10.96 19.29 -5.94
C TYR A 144 -10.46 18.65 -7.24
N GLU A 145 -9.42 19.25 -7.81
CA GLU A 145 -8.79 18.86 -9.09
C GLU A 145 -7.76 17.71 -8.95
N CYS A 146 -7.90 16.85 -7.94
CA CYS A 146 -7.04 15.67 -7.80
C CYS A 146 -7.74 14.45 -8.40
N ARG A 147 -7.07 13.75 -9.33
CA ARG A 147 -7.64 12.61 -10.06
C ARG A 147 -8.15 11.55 -9.07
N GLY A 148 -9.42 11.20 -9.20
CA GLY A 148 -10.08 10.19 -8.37
C GLY A 148 -10.56 10.65 -6.99
N MET A 149 -10.15 11.81 -6.47
CA MET A 149 -10.56 12.27 -5.15
C MET A 149 -11.91 13.00 -5.20
N ALA A 150 -12.83 12.61 -4.31
CA ALA A 150 -14.11 13.27 -4.11
C ALA A 150 -13.96 14.42 -3.10
N ASP A 151 -13.54 14.12 -1.87
CA ASP A 151 -13.27 15.13 -0.83
C ASP A 151 -12.31 14.61 0.25
N VAL A 152 -11.79 15.52 1.07
CA VAL A 152 -10.97 15.25 2.27
C VAL A 152 -11.67 15.82 3.49
N TRP A 153 -11.91 14.97 4.47
CA TRP A 153 -12.60 15.29 5.71
C TRP A 153 -11.62 15.22 6.88
N ASN A 154 -11.46 16.33 7.61
CA ASN A 154 -10.52 16.40 8.73
C ASN A 154 -11.23 15.97 10.02
N PHE A 155 -10.65 15.00 10.72
CA PHE A 155 -11.12 14.52 12.02
C PHE A 155 -10.05 14.72 13.08
N HIS A 156 -10.42 15.30 14.21
CA HIS A 156 -9.50 15.62 15.31
C HIS A 156 -9.92 14.97 16.63
N ARG A 157 -8.94 14.51 17.41
CA ARG A 157 -9.11 14.05 18.79
C ARG A 157 -7.86 14.38 19.60
N GLY A 158 -7.90 15.48 20.34
CA GLY A 158 -6.71 16.03 21.01
C GLY A 158 -5.65 16.46 19.99
N ASP A 159 -4.43 15.95 20.14
CA ASP A 159 -3.30 16.14 19.21
C ASP A 159 -3.39 15.24 17.96
N LYS A 160 -4.30 14.26 17.94
CA LYS A 160 -4.43 13.33 16.82
C LYS A 160 -5.30 13.89 15.72
N LYS A 161 -4.83 13.74 14.49
CA LYS A 161 -5.53 14.13 13.27
C LYS A 161 -5.64 12.94 12.32
N ILE A 162 -6.85 12.69 11.83
CA ILE A 162 -7.16 11.72 10.78
C ILE A 162 -7.69 12.49 9.58
N LEU A 163 -7.14 12.22 8.40
CA LEU A 163 -7.72 12.67 7.14
C LEU A 163 -8.50 11.51 6.55
N LEU A 164 -9.83 11.64 6.47
CA LEU A 164 -10.66 10.72 5.71
C LEU A 164 -10.75 11.22 4.28
N ILE A 165 -10.05 10.56 3.37
CA ILE A 165 -10.06 10.84 1.94
C ILE A 165 -11.06 9.94 1.25
N THR A 166 -12.05 10.54 0.60
CA THR A 166 -13.06 9.83 -0.17
C THR A 166 -12.70 9.83 -1.65
N ALA A 167 -12.79 8.67 -2.28
CA ALA A 167 -12.53 8.46 -3.69
C ALA A 167 -13.84 8.38 -4.47
N LYS A 168 -13.88 9.01 -5.65
CA LYS A 168 -15.00 8.95 -6.59
C LYS A 168 -15.30 7.51 -7.01
N ARG A 169 -14.23 6.74 -7.25
CA ARG A 169 -14.30 5.39 -7.81
C ARG A 169 -13.57 4.37 -6.95
N THR A 170 -12.24 4.50 -6.83
CA THR A 170 -11.42 3.60 -6.01
C THR A 170 -10.28 4.35 -5.33
N PRO A 171 -9.94 4.04 -4.06
CA PRO A 171 -8.75 4.56 -3.39
C PRO A 171 -7.46 4.46 -4.19
N MET A 172 -7.29 3.37 -4.96
CA MET A 172 -6.08 3.14 -5.74
C MET A 172 -5.86 4.15 -6.85
N GLU A 173 -6.93 4.73 -7.40
CA GLU A 173 -6.84 5.80 -8.40
C GLU A 173 -6.16 7.04 -7.81
N ILE A 174 -6.49 7.39 -6.56
CA ILE A 174 -5.86 8.51 -5.86
C ILE A 174 -4.40 8.20 -5.56
N ILE A 175 -4.12 6.99 -5.05
CA ILE A 175 -2.77 6.56 -4.68
C ILE A 175 -1.85 6.56 -5.90
N LEU A 176 -2.30 6.04 -7.04
CA LEU A 176 -1.53 6.05 -8.29
C LEU A 176 -1.39 7.45 -8.90
N SER A 177 -2.21 8.41 -8.46
CA SER A 177 -2.20 9.82 -8.90
C SER A 177 -1.44 10.77 -7.98
N PHE A 178 -0.70 10.26 -6.99
CA PHE A 178 0.16 11.11 -6.16
C PHE A 178 1.22 11.85 -6.99
N HIS A 179 1.66 13.01 -6.49
CA HIS A 179 2.67 13.87 -7.13
C HIS A 179 4.07 13.25 -7.20
N SER A 180 4.32 12.14 -6.49
CA SER A 180 5.55 11.35 -6.61
C SER A 180 5.30 9.90 -6.23
N THR A 181 6.26 9.02 -6.52
CA THR A 181 6.18 7.58 -6.18
C THR A 181 6.42 7.27 -4.70
N ALA A 182 6.99 8.20 -3.92
CA ALA A 182 7.27 8.02 -2.49
C ALA A 182 6.04 7.69 -1.62
N PRO A 183 4.90 8.40 -1.73
CA PRO A 183 3.69 8.11 -0.97
C PRO A 183 2.94 6.84 -1.39
N MET A 184 3.36 6.14 -2.45
CA MET A 184 2.60 5.03 -3.03
C MET A 184 2.79 3.72 -2.23
N ASN A 185 2.35 3.77 -0.98
CA ASN A 185 2.34 2.66 -0.03
C ASN A 185 0.93 2.53 0.52
N VAL A 186 0.45 1.30 0.66
CA VAL A 186 -0.93 1.01 1.03
C VAL A 186 -0.94 0.03 2.18
N ILE A 187 -1.81 0.31 3.16
CA ILE A 187 -2.14 -0.65 4.22
C ILE A 187 -3.63 -0.91 4.11
N SER A 188 -3.98 -2.17 3.98
CA SER A 188 -5.35 -2.68 3.87
C SER A 188 -5.65 -3.65 5.00
N HIS A 189 -6.88 -4.15 5.06
CA HIS A 189 -7.29 -5.12 6.09
C HIS A 189 -6.49 -6.44 6.04
N SER A 190 -6.00 -6.83 4.85
CA SER A 190 -5.35 -8.14 4.62
C SER A 190 -3.87 -8.04 4.24
N MET A 191 -3.36 -6.86 3.92
CA MET A 191 -1.95 -6.70 3.55
C MET A 191 -1.44 -5.26 3.65
N VAL A 192 -0.12 -5.14 3.80
CA VAL A 192 0.68 -3.94 3.53
C VAL A 192 1.38 -4.12 2.19
N CYS A 193 1.43 -3.04 1.40
CA CYS A 193 2.14 -3.01 0.13
C CYS A 193 2.91 -1.70 -0.06
N CYS A 194 4.17 -1.79 -0.45
CA CYS A 194 4.92 -0.67 -1.02
C CYS A 194 5.17 -0.97 -2.50
N LEU A 195 4.78 -0.05 -3.38
CA LEU A 195 4.84 -0.28 -4.84
C LEU A 195 6.28 -0.10 -5.39
N PHE A 196 7.11 0.67 -4.69
CA PHE A 196 8.49 1.01 -5.06
C PHE A 196 9.45 0.88 -3.86
N PRO A 197 9.63 -0.31 -3.26
CA PRO A 197 10.31 -0.47 -1.98
C PRO A 197 11.80 -0.17 -1.99
N LYS A 198 12.53 -0.56 -3.05
CA LYS A 198 13.96 -0.26 -3.17
C LYS A 198 14.15 1.25 -3.31
N ALA A 199 13.39 1.90 -4.19
CA ALA A 199 13.46 3.35 -4.35
C ALA A 199 13.06 4.08 -3.05
N THR A 200 11.97 3.66 -2.42
CA THR A 200 11.38 4.34 -1.24
C THR A 200 12.21 4.14 0.02
N PHE A 201 12.53 2.90 0.40
CA PHE A 201 13.12 2.61 1.70
C PHE A 201 14.65 2.54 1.67
N LYS A 202 15.25 2.04 0.58
CA LYS A 202 16.71 1.86 0.50
C LYS A 202 17.40 3.11 -0.07
N GLU A 203 16.88 3.63 -1.17
CA GLU A 203 17.57 4.67 -1.95
C GLU A 203 17.09 6.09 -1.60
N LYS A 204 16.00 6.19 -0.81
CA LYS A 204 15.26 7.40 -0.47
C LYS A 204 15.12 8.31 -1.70
N ARG A 205 14.60 7.73 -2.79
CA ARG A 205 14.34 8.44 -4.04
C ARG A 205 12.93 8.18 -4.56
N ALA A 206 12.40 9.13 -5.30
CA ALA A 206 11.12 8.99 -5.98
C ALA A 206 11.09 9.77 -7.29
N LEU A 207 10.29 9.30 -8.24
CA LEU A 207 9.99 10.04 -9.45
C LEU A 207 8.81 10.98 -9.17
N VAL A 208 8.90 12.21 -9.66
CA VAL A 208 7.79 13.16 -9.68
C VAL A 208 6.83 12.73 -10.79
N VAL A 209 5.60 12.42 -10.42
CA VAL A 209 4.57 12.04 -11.39
C VAL A 209 3.99 13.29 -12.03
N SER A 210 3.88 13.27 -13.35
CA SER A 210 3.25 14.31 -14.14
C SER A 210 1.73 14.29 -13.91
N THR A 211 1.30 14.87 -12.80
CA THR A 211 -0.11 15.11 -12.48
C THR A 211 -0.39 16.60 -12.43
N VAL A 212 -1.65 16.98 -12.54
CA VAL A 212 -2.12 18.36 -12.32
C VAL A 212 -2.81 18.38 -10.96
N GLY A 213 -2.60 19.45 -10.19
CA GLY A 213 -3.30 19.61 -8.93
C GLY A 213 -2.73 20.73 -8.06
N ARG A 214 -3.54 21.16 -7.10
CA ARG A 214 -3.13 22.14 -6.09
C ARG A 214 -2.18 21.50 -5.08
N ALA A 215 -1.38 22.31 -4.39
CA ALA A 215 -0.49 21.89 -3.30
C ALA A 215 0.60 20.86 -3.64
N GLN A 216 0.87 20.56 -4.92
CA GLN A 216 1.96 19.64 -5.29
C GLN A 216 3.32 20.08 -4.76
N ALA A 217 3.61 21.38 -4.77
CA ALA A 217 4.88 21.89 -4.25
C ALA A 217 5.05 21.58 -2.75
N ALA A 218 4.02 21.83 -1.94
CA ALA A 218 4.03 21.50 -0.51
C ALA A 218 4.10 19.98 -0.27
N GLY A 219 3.37 19.20 -1.06
CA GLY A 219 3.42 17.74 -1.02
C GLY A 219 4.81 17.19 -1.35
N LYS A 220 5.49 17.75 -2.36
CA LYS A 220 6.87 17.40 -2.73
C LYS A 220 7.84 17.80 -1.62
N GLN A 221 7.75 19.04 -1.12
CA GLN A 221 8.62 19.55 -0.08
C GLN A 221 8.57 18.69 1.19
N LYS A 222 7.38 18.25 1.61
CA LYS A 222 7.20 17.32 2.73
C LYS A 222 8.07 16.07 2.63
N TYR A 223 8.25 15.49 1.44
CA TYR A 223 9.10 14.31 1.27
C TYR A 223 10.58 14.66 1.17
N ILE A 224 10.92 15.82 0.59
CA ILE A 224 12.29 16.36 0.58
C ILE A 224 12.78 16.58 2.02
N ASP A 225 11.97 17.21 2.86
CA ASP A 225 12.29 17.48 4.28
C ASP A 225 12.50 16.19 5.08
N ARG A 226 11.88 15.09 4.66
CA ARG A 226 12.06 13.75 5.25
C ARG A 226 13.24 12.97 4.65
N GLY A 227 13.99 13.58 3.73
CA GLY A 227 15.22 13.05 3.16
C GLY A 227 15.06 12.31 1.82
N TRP A 228 13.91 12.41 1.15
CA TRP A 228 13.76 11.84 -0.20
C TRP A 228 14.31 12.78 -1.26
N ARG A 229 15.06 12.22 -2.22
CA ARG A 229 15.45 12.89 -3.46
C ARG A 229 14.38 12.70 -4.51
N LEU A 230 13.78 13.80 -4.97
CA LEU A 230 12.76 13.79 -6.01
C LEU A 230 13.40 14.07 -7.37
N PHE A 231 13.05 13.27 -8.37
CA PHE A 231 13.54 13.38 -9.74
C PHE A 231 12.38 13.70 -10.68
N ASP A 232 12.47 14.80 -11.41
CA ASP A 232 11.45 15.20 -12.39
C ASP A 232 11.43 14.32 -13.65
N SER A 233 12.54 13.61 -13.90
CA SER A 233 12.68 12.67 -15.00
C SER A 233 13.36 11.37 -14.54
N ALA A 234 12.98 10.26 -15.17
CA ALA A 234 13.69 9.01 -14.95
C ALA A 234 15.04 9.01 -15.67
N LEU A 235 16.04 8.38 -15.05
CA LEU A 235 17.29 8.07 -15.71
C LEU A 235 17.04 7.01 -16.79
N ALA A 236 17.70 7.14 -17.95
CA ALA A 236 17.56 6.16 -19.03
C ALA A 236 17.87 4.72 -18.59
N TYR A 237 18.86 4.56 -17.69
CA TYR A 237 19.18 3.27 -17.06
C TYR A 237 18.00 2.71 -16.28
N ASP A 238 17.32 3.52 -15.46
CA ASP A 238 16.16 3.08 -14.68
C ASP A 238 14.98 2.68 -15.57
N ALA A 239 14.73 3.47 -16.62
CA ALA A 239 13.63 3.22 -17.55
C ALA A 239 13.83 1.92 -18.37
N THR A 240 15.07 1.49 -18.57
CA THR A 240 15.39 0.34 -19.43
C THR A 240 15.82 -0.92 -18.67
N ASP A 241 16.30 -0.81 -17.43
CA ASP A 241 16.69 -1.95 -16.62
C ASP A 241 15.47 -2.76 -16.16
N SER A 242 15.41 -4.02 -16.60
CA SER A 242 14.39 -4.99 -16.19
C SER A 242 14.27 -5.20 -14.67
N ARG A 243 15.31 -4.84 -13.91
CA ARG A 243 15.36 -4.94 -12.44
C ARG A 243 14.95 -3.63 -11.75
N SER A 244 14.81 -2.52 -12.47
CA SER A 244 14.40 -1.25 -11.88
C SER A 244 12.91 -1.25 -11.59
N GLU A 245 12.53 -0.66 -10.46
CA GLU A 245 11.12 -0.42 -10.12
C GLU A 245 10.51 0.68 -11.01
N PHE A 246 11.36 1.43 -11.71
CA PHE A 246 11.01 2.51 -12.65
C PHE A 246 11.13 2.07 -14.12
N GLN A 247 11.07 0.77 -14.40
CA GLN A 247 11.10 0.27 -15.77
C GLN A 247 9.91 0.82 -16.59
N ALA A 248 10.19 1.32 -17.78
CA ALA A 248 9.19 1.84 -18.71
C ALA A 248 8.34 0.71 -19.31
N GLY A 249 7.04 0.95 -19.37
CA GLY A 249 6.06 0.12 -20.07
C GLY A 249 5.81 -1.26 -19.47
N GLU A 250 6.54 -1.71 -18.44
CA GLU A 250 6.27 -2.98 -17.78
C GLU A 250 4.91 -2.92 -17.07
N LEU A 251 4.09 -3.96 -17.23
CA LEU A 251 2.87 -4.12 -16.46
C LEU A 251 3.22 -4.42 -15.02
N ARG A 252 2.86 -3.51 -14.12
CA ARG A 252 3.01 -3.65 -12.68
C ARG A 252 1.64 -3.88 -12.06
N TRP A 253 1.59 -4.62 -10.96
CA TRP A 253 0.37 -4.79 -10.17
C TRP A 253 0.68 -4.93 -8.69
N VAL A 254 -0.32 -4.70 -7.85
CA VAL A 254 -0.13 -4.76 -6.41
C VAL A 254 0.27 -6.17 -6.01
N GLY A 255 1.48 -6.31 -5.46
CA GLY A 255 2.04 -7.60 -5.06
C GLY A 255 2.87 -8.32 -6.13
N ASP A 256 3.21 -7.65 -7.23
CA ASP A 256 4.19 -8.18 -8.18
C ASP A 256 5.59 -8.35 -7.56
N LYS A 257 6.53 -8.96 -8.32
CA LYS A 257 7.89 -9.26 -7.86
C LYS A 257 8.73 -8.03 -7.47
N LYS A 258 8.33 -6.82 -7.90
CA LYS A 258 9.00 -5.56 -7.63
C LYS A 258 8.33 -4.79 -6.48
N CYS A 259 7.16 -5.21 -6.03
CA CYS A 259 6.53 -4.73 -4.82
C CYS A 259 7.16 -5.35 -3.58
N LEU A 260 6.94 -4.67 -2.45
CA LEU A 260 7.08 -5.24 -1.13
C LEU A 260 5.68 -5.47 -0.58
N THR A 261 5.30 -6.73 -0.43
CA THR A 261 4.02 -7.11 0.17
C THR A 261 4.20 -7.97 1.41
N LEU A 262 3.38 -7.69 2.42
CA LEU A 262 3.26 -8.46 3.65
C LEU A 262 1.78 -8.69 3.92
N SER A 263 1.38 -9.96 3.93
CA SER A 263 0.00 -10.34 4.24
C SER A 263 -0.20 -10.42 5.74
N PHE A 264 -1.37 -9.99 6.19
CA PHE A 264 -1.83 -10.19 7.55
C PHE A 264 -2.58 -11.52 7.65
N PRO A 265 -2.59 -12.17 8.83
CA PRO A 265 -3.51 -13.26 9.09
C PRO A 265 -4.95 -12.79 8.87
N ASP A 266 -5.79 -13.69 8.36
CA ASP A 266 -7.22 -13.44 8.27
C ASP A 266 -7.75 -13.04 9.66
N VAL A 267 -8.54 -11.97 9.70
CA VAL A 267 -9.29 -11.64 10.91
C VAL A 267 -10.49 -12.58 10.94
N GLU A 268 -10.48 -13.54 11.88
CA GLU A 268 -11.47 -14.63 12.01
C GLU A 268 -12.94 -14.14 12.07
N SER A 269 -13.15 -12.86 12.39
CA SER A 269 -14.47 -12.25 12.52
C SER A 269 -15.14 -11.83 11.20
N PHE A 270 -14.44 -11.87 10.06
CA PHE A 270 -15.08 -11.68 8.74
C PHE A 270 -15.54 -13.04 8.21
N GLY A 271 -16.85 -13.25 8.13
CA GLY A 271 -17.43 -14.48 7.59
C GLY A 271 -16.87 -14.79 6.20
N THR A 272 -16.83 -16.07 5.83
CA THR A 272 -16.24 -16.53 4.56
C THR A 272 -16.87 -15.91 3.31
N SER A 273 -18.10 -15.39 3.39
CA SER A 273 -18.77 -14.66 2.31
C SER A 273 -18.27 -13.22 2.12
N ASP A 274 -17.74 -12.58 3.16
CA ASP A 274 -17.24 -11.19 3.11
C ASP A 274 -15.77 -11.10 2.64
N ARG A 275 -15.12 -12.26 2.44
CA ARG A 275 -13.72 -12.38 1.98
C ARG A 275 -13.49 -11.92 0.54
N LEU A 276 -14.57 -11.67 -0.21
CA LEU A 276 -14.52 -11.39 -1.64
C LEU A 276 -14.63 -9.91 -2.01
N LEU A 277 -14.78 -8.98 -1.05
CA LEU A 277 -15.24 -7.64 -1.42
C LEU A 277 -14.18 -6.79 -2.15
N TYR A 278 -12.88 -6.82 -1.85
CA TYR A 278 -11.94 -6.00 -2.65
C TYR A 278 -10.53 -6.55 -2.62
N SER A 279 -10.08 -7.11 -3.75
CA SER A 279 -8.69 -7.54 -3.88
C SER A 279 -7.81 -6.36 -4.28
N LEU A 280 -7.00 -5.87 -3.34
CA LEU A 280 -6.01 -4.84 -3.63
C LEU A 280 -5.07 -5.27 -4.78
N GLN A 281 -4.78 -6.56 -4.86
CA GLN A 281 -3.91 -7.18 -5.87
C GLN A 281 -4.47 -7.09 -7.29
N ALA A 282 -5.76 -6.81 -7.45
CA ALA A 282 -6.37 -6.62 -8.76
C ALA A 282 -6.04 -5.27 -9.41
N ASN A 283 -5.37 -4.36 -8.68
CA ASN A 283 -4.96 -3.07 -9.21
C ASN A 283 -3.62 -3.18 -9.94
N SER A 284 -3.57 -2.69 -11.18
CA SER A 284 -2.39 -2.66 -12.04
C SER A 284 -2.16 -1.27 -12.66
N TRP A 285 -0.91 -1.00 -13.00
CA TRP A 285 -0.46 0.23 -13.63
C TRP A 285 0.74 -0.01 -14.54
N ARG A 286 1.06 0.96 -15.40
CA ARG A 286 2.32 1.02 -16.15
C ARG A 286 2.97 2.37 -15.91
N LEU A 287 4.30 2.43 -15.97
CA LEU A 287 5.01 3.70 -16.05
C LEU A 287 5.26 4.04 -17.52
N LYS A 288 4.70 5.15 -17.97
CA LYS A 288 5.02 5.76 -19.26
C LYS A 288 5.90 6.98 -19.04
N TYR A 289 6.71 7.27 -20.03
CA TYR A 289 7.59 8.42 -20.03
C TYR A 289 7.27 9.29 -21.24
N ASP A 290 7.06 10.58 -21.01
CA ASP A 290 6.89 11.52 -22.12
C ASP A 290 8.24 11.85 -22.78
N LYS A 291 8.20 12.73 -23.79
CA LYS A 291 9.41 13.18 -24.50
C LYS A 291 10.46 13.84 -23.61
N ASP A 292 10.05 14.38 -22.46
CA ASP A 292 10.92 15.03 -21.48
C ASP A 292 11.32 14.05 -20.36
N SER A 293 11.07 12.75 -20.57
CA SER A 293 11.30 11.66 -19.61
C SER A 293 10.55 11.81 -18.27
N ARG A 294 9.46 12.59 -18.26
CA ARG A 294 8.59 12.73 -17.08
C ARG A 294 7.70 11.51 -16.97
N VAL A 295 7.50 11.02 -15.76
CA VAL A 295 6.73 9.80 -15.53
C VAL A 295 5.23 10.09 -15.51
N VAL A 296 4.48 9.24 -16.19
CA VAL A 296 3.02 9.13 -16.11
C VAL A 296 2.70 7.73 -15.61
N VAL A 297 1.93 7.65 -14.54
CA VAL A 297 1.36 6.38 -14.07
C VAL A 297 0.08 6.15 -14.85
N GLU A 298 0.13 5.21 -15.79
CA GLU A 298 -0.99 4.87 -16.64
C GLU A 298 -1.81 3.73 -16.05
N HIS A 299 -3.12 3.92 -16.01
CA HIS A 299 -4.13 2.90 -15.76
C HIS A 299 -5.48 3.42 -16.27
N ASP A 300 -6.35 2.51 -16.67
CA ASP A 300 -7.79 2.74 -16.80
C ASP A 300 -8.49 2.41 -15.49
N VAL A 301 -9.82 2.57 -15.47
CA VAL A 301 -10.65 2.21 -14.34
C VAL A 301 -11.79 1.34 -14.83
N ILE A 302 -11.86 0.11 -14.33
CA ILE A 302 -12.91 -0.86 -14.68
C ILE A 302 -13.74 -1.19 -13.44
N GLY A 303 -15.04 -1.40 -13.61
CA GLY A 303 -15.93 -1.77 -12.51
C GLY A 303 -16.61 -3.11 -12.76
N GLU A 304 -16.63 -3.97 -11.74
CA GLU A 304 -17.28 -5.28 -11.79
C GLU A 304 -17.79 -5.68 -10.39
N ASN A 305 -19.01 -6.24 -10.33
CA ASN A 305 -19.65 -6.70 -9.09
C ASN A 305 -19.67 -5.65 -7.95
N GLY A 306 -19.83 -4.38 -8.30
CA GLY A 306 -19.86 -3.28 -7.33
C GLY A 306 -18.49 -2.79 -6.86
N PHE A 307 -17.39 -3.33 -7.40
CA PHE A 307 -16.02 -2.90 -7.10
C PHE A 307 -15.38 -2.26 -8.31
N VAL A 308 -14.41 -1.38 -8.06
CA VAL A 308 -13.72 -0.62 -9.09
C VAL A 308 -12.22 -0.72 -8.92
N TYR A 309 -11.52 -1.04 -10.02
CA TYR A 309 -10.09 -1.34 -10.03
C TYR A 309 -9.36 -0.46 -11.04
N CYS A 310 -8.13 -0.09 -10.71
CA CYS A 310 -7.20 0.51 -11.66
C CYS A 310 -6.55 -0.59 -12.51
N VAL A 311 -6.61 -0.50 -13.84
CA VAL A 311 -6.09 -1.54 -14.75
C VAL A 311 -5.37 -0.95 -15.95
N ALA A 312 -4.10 -1.29 -16.17
CA ALA A 312 -3.30 -0.78 -17.30
C ALA A 312 -3.29 -1.67 -18.55
N ASP A 313 -4.14 -2.70 -18.58
CA ASP A 313 -4.32 -3.58 -19.74
C ASP A 313 -5.69 -4.27 -19.68
N GLY A 314 -6.74 -3.53 -20.06
CA GLY A 314 -8.14 -3.91 -19.87
C GLY A 314 -8.49 -5.31 -20.37
N HIS A 315 -7.94 -5.74 -21.52
CA HIS A 315 -8.28 -7.05 -22.11
C HIS A 315 -7.77 -8.24 -21.30
N MET A 316 -6.52 -8.21 -20.81
CA MET A 316 -5.99 -9.31 -20.00
C MET A 316 -6.73 -9.40 -18.67
N PHE A 317 -7.03 -8.25 -18.06
CA PHE A 317 -7.68 -8.22 -16.76
C PHE A 317 -9.18 -8.55 -16.82
N GLU A 318 -9.89 -8.11 -17.85
CA GLU A 318 -11.27 -8.53 -18.10
C GLU A 318 -11.39 -10.04 -18.29
N SER A 319 -10.42 -10.69 -18.95
CA SER A 319 -10.44 -12.16 -19.07
C SER A 319 -10.20 -12.86 -17.73
N ILE A 320 -9.37 -12.28 -16.85
CA ILE A 320 -9.14 -12.78 -15.50
C ILE A 320 -10.36 -12.54 -14.60
N LEU A 321 -11.09 -11.44 -14.75
CA LEU A 321 -12.26 -11.17 -13.93
C LEU A 321 -13.53 -11.90 -14.41
N ARG A 322 -13.75 -12.01 -15.73
CA ARG A 322 -14.95 -12.64 -16.33
C ARG A 322 -14.95 -14.17 -16.27
N GLY A 323 -13.82 -14.81 -15.98
CA GLY A 323 -13.80 -16.24 -15.67
C GLY A 323 -14.43 -16.50 -14.31
N THR A 324 -15.43 -17.37 -14.20
CA THR A 324 -15.98 -17.81 -12.90
C THR A 324 -14.96 -18.53 -12.01
N SER A 325 -13.81 -18.92 -12.56
CA SER A 325 -12.60 -19.40 -11.89
C SER A 325 -11.52 -18.33 -11.72
N GLY A 326 -11.81 -17.08 -12.09
CA GLY A 326 -10.85 -16.00 -12.33
C GLY A 326 -10.20 -15.43 -11.08
N PHE A 327 -10.94 -15.31 -9.98
CA PHE A 327 -10.35 -15.02 -8.68
C PHE A 327 -9.50 -16.18 -8.16
N ASP A 328 -9.90 -17.41 -8.46
CA ASP A 328 -9.17 -18.64 -8.13
C ASP A 328 -7.90 -18.77 -8.97
N GLU A 329 -7.93 -18.38 -10.24
CA GLU A 329 -6.78 -18.33 -11.15
C GLU A 329 -5.88 -17.14 -10.89
N LEU A 330 -6.41 -15.96 -10.57
CA LEU A 330 -5.65 -14.81 -10.10
C LEU A 330 -4.98 -15.19 -8.77
N SER A 331 -5.71 -15.78 -7.83
CA SER A 331 -5.16 -16.31 -6.58
C SER A 331 -4.18 -17.45 -6.81
N LYS A 332 -4.38 -18.35 -7.78
CA LYS A 332 -3.43 -19.41 -8.16
C LYS A 332 -2.23 -18.85 -8.93
N THR A 333 -2.36 -17.76 -9.67
CA THR A 333 -1.26 -17.10 -10.39
C THR A 333 -0.43 -16.27 -9.43
N ILE A 334 -1.07 -15.62 -8.46
CA ILE A 334 -0.47 -14.90 -7.33
C ILE A 334 0.17 -15.87 -6.33
N ALA A 335 -0.50 -16.96 -5.94
CA ALA A 335 0.05 -18.03 -5.08
C ALA A 335 1.09 -18.90 -5.81
N ARG A 336 0.95 -19.00 -7.14
CA ARG A 336 1.89 -19.36 -8.22
C ARG A 336 3.23 -18.65 -8.22
N GLY A 337 3.52 -17.76 -7.26
CA GLY A 337 4.78 -16.98 -7.18
C GLY A 337 5.97 -17.79 -7.69
N PRO A 338 6.81 -17.21 -8.56
CA PRO A 338 7.47 -17.92 -9.65
C PRO A 338 8.11 -19.24 -9.19
N SER A 339 7.51 -20.35 -9.59
CA SER A 339 8.03 -21.71 -9.39
C SER A 339 9.23 -22.02 -10.30
N GLN A 340 10.06 -21.03 -10.59
CA GLN A 340 11.35 -21.21 -11.26
C GLN A 340 12.44 -20.57 -10.41
N TYR A 341 12.80 -21.27 -9.34
CA TYR A 341 14.13 -21.14 -8.77
C TYR A 341 15.15 -21.62 -9.81
N ARG A 342 15.74 -20.69 -10.58
CA ARG A 342 17.17 -20.82 -10.84
C ARG A 342 17.88 -20.32 -9.60
N GLN A 343 18.80 -21.14 -9.10
CA GLN A 343 19.67 -20.84 -7.98
C GLN A 343 20.24 -19.42 -8.13
N TYR A 344 20.08 -18.62 -7.07
CA TYR A 344 20.76 -17.35 -6.93
C TYR A 344 22.26 -17.63 -6.78
N ASP A 345 23.08 -17.04 -7.65
CA ASP A 345 24.53 -17.00 -7.48
C ASP A 345 24.84 -15.95 -6.39
N PRO A 346 25.41 -16.34 -5.24
CA PRO A 346 25.70 -15.42 -4.15
C PRO A 346 26.88 -14.47 -4.43
N THR A 347 27.46 -14.47 -5.64
CA THR A 347 28.61 -13.63 -5.99
C THR A 347 28.33 -12.45 -6.93
N LEU A 348 27.06 -12.09 -7.16
CA LEU A 348 26.68 -10.94 -8.02
C LEU A 348 25.68 -9.96 -7.37
#